data_AF-J9EH59-F1
#
_entry.id   AF-J9EH59-F1
#
_cell.length_a   1.000
_cell.length_b   1.000
_cell.length_c   1.000
_cell.angle_alpha   90.00
_cell.angle_beta   90.00
_cell.angle_gamma   90.00
#
_symmetry.space_group_name_H-M   'P 1'
#
loop_
_entity.id
_entity.type
_entity.pdbx_description
1 polymer ?
#
loop_
_entity_poly.entity_id
_entity_poly.type
_entity_poly.pdbx_seq_one_letter_code
_entity_poly.pdbx_strand_id
1 'polypeptide(L)'
;MVHYGHSCLIPIQETQGIEMLYVFVNIEMNLGHFIDVLEANFEKHKKLALVSTIQFVPCLQSVKKELIGKGYSILIPQVKPLSPGEILGCTSPKLEKDVDAVIYLGDGRFHLESVMIQNPSVVAYQYDPYSKRFTHEEYDFDLMTRKRKEAVEIAQKCHMFGLIQGSLGRQGNPRIVEDLEKKLQVAGKKFVRVLLSEITPQKLSSFTDIDW
;
A
#
# COMPACT_ATOMS: atom_id res chain seq x y z
N MET A 1 8.78 -16.62 -18.70
CA MET A 1 8.18 -16.51 -17.35
C MET A 1 6.75 -16.01 -17.49
N VAL A 2 5.80 -16.64 -16.82
CA VAL A 2 4.40 -16.18 -16.76
C VAL A 2 4.11 -15.70 -15.34
N HIS A 3 3.71 -14.44 -15.19
CA HIS A 3 3.50 -13.78 -13.90
C HIS A 3 2.01 -13.46 -13.71
N TYR A 4 1.36 -14.13 -12.76
CA TYR A 4 -0.08 -14.02 -12.53
C TYR A 4 -0.41 -13.02 -11.44
N GLY A 5 -1.55 -12.34 -11.58
CA GLY A 5 -2.27 -11.69 -10.48
C GLY A 5 -1.71 -10.35 -10.01
N HIS A 6 -0.69 -9.79 -10.66
CA HIS A 6 -0.08 -8.52 -10.30
C HIS A 6 0.00 -7.57 -11.50
N SER A 7 -0.02 -6.27 -11.20
CA SER A 7 0.25 -5.23 -12.18
C SER A 7 1.69 -5.24 -12.68
N CYS A 8 1.87 -4.80 -13.94
CA CYS A 8 3.17 -4.63 -14.56
C CYS A 8 3.91 -3.42 -13.96
N LEU A 9 4.55 -3.58 -12.80
CA LEU A 9 5.33 -2.50 -12.17
C LEU A 9 6.69 -2.28 -12.86
N ILE A 10 7.14 -3.26 -13.64
CA ILE A 10 8.36 -3.23 -14.44
C ILE A 10 7.96 -3.38 -15.91
N PRO A 11 8.35 -2.46 -16.80
CA PRO A 11 8.12 -2.62 -18.23
C PRO A 11 8.76 -3.92 -18.74
N ILE A 12 8.03 -4.71 -19.52
CA ILE A 12 8.50 -6.00 -20.06
C ILE A 12 9.77 -5.80 -20.93
N GLN A 13 9.92 -4.61 -21.53
CA GLN A 13 11.12 -4.26 -22.32
C GLN A 13 12.38 -4.16 -21.45
N GLU A 14 12.25 -3.97 -20.14
CA GLU A 14 13.36 -3.90 -19.20
C GLU A 14 13.75 -5.28 -18.63
N THR A 15 13.01 -6.36 -18.95
CA THR A 15 13.31 -7.72 -18.47
C THR A 15 14.30 -8.44 -19.39
N GLN A 16 15.50 -7.87 -19.55
CA GLN A 16 16.52 -8.40 -20.45
C GLN A 16 16.85 -9.87 -20.13
N GLY A 17 16.84 -10.72 -21.17
CA GLY A 17 17.14 -12.16 -21.04
C GLY A 17 15.99 -13.02 -20.52
N ILE A 18 14.81 -12.44 -20.22
CA ILE A 18 13.64 -13.18 -19.76
C ILE A 18 12.42 -12.73 -20.55
N GLU A 19 11.84 -13.63 -21.35
CA GLU A 19 10.52 -13.39 -21.93
C GLU A 19 9.46 -13.39 -20.81
N MET A 20 8.66 -12.34 -20.73
CA MET A 20 7.70 -12.14 -19.64
C MET A 20 6.29 -11.90 -20.16
N LEU A 21 5.34 -12.68 -19.64
CA LEU A 21 3.91 -12.50 -19.86
C LEU A 21 3.23 -12.23 -18.52
N TYR A 22 2.59 -11.07 -18.39
CA TYR A 22 1.73 -10.76 -17.26
C TYR A 22 0.31 -11.24 -17.56
N VAL A 23 -0.26 -12.00 -16.64
CA VAL A 23 -1.64 -12.48 -16.71
C VAL A 23 -2.43 -11.84 -15.58
N PHE A 24 -3.24 -10.86 -15.95
CA PHE A 24 -4.15 -10.20 -15.01
C PHE A 24 -5.23 -11.18 -14.57
N VAL A 25 -5.46 -11.24 -13.27
CA VAL A 25 -6.51 -12.06 -12.66
C VAL A 25 -7.55 -11.12 -12.10
N ASN A 26 -8.76 -11.18 -12.64
CA ASN A 26 -9.89 -10.43 -12.15
C ASN A 26 -10.75 -11.34 -11.29
N ILE A 27 -11.17 -10.86 -10.12
CA ILE A 27 -12.05 -11.61 -9.23
C ILE A 27 -13.46 -11.04 -9.38
N GLU A 28 -14.39 -11.91 -9.77
CA GLU A 28 -15.80 -11.56 -9.85
C GLU A 28 -16.41 -11.48 -8.45
N MET A 29 -17.32 -10.52 -8.27
CA MET A 29 -18.06 -10.33 -7.03
C MET A 29 -19.47 -9.85 -7.32
N ASN A 30 -20.36 -9.93 -6.33
CA ASN A 30 -21.70 -9.36 -6.44
C ASN A 30 -21.63 -7.82 -6.37
N LEU A 31 -21.57 -7.18 -7.54
CA LEU A 31 -21.55 -5.71 -7.66
C LEU A 31 -22.83 -5.08 -7.09
N GLY A 32 -24.00 -5.71 -7.31
CA GLY A 32 -25.28 -5.19 -6.82
C GLY A 32 -25.27 -5.03 -5.30
N HIS A 33 -24.82 -6.05 -4.57
CA HIS A 33 -24.71 -5.98 -3.12
C HIS A 33 -23.77 -4.87 -2.65
N PHE A 34 -22.61 -4.70 -3.31
CA PHE A 34 -21.69 -3.62 -2.95
C PHE A 34 -22.30 -2.24 -3.19
N ILE A 35 -23.03 -2.08 -4.30
CA ILE A 35 -23.75 -0.85 -4.62
C ILE A 35 -24.85 -0.59 -3.59
N ASP A 36 -25.69 -1.58 -3.28
CA ASP A 36 -26.76 -1.47 -2.28
C ASP A 36 -26.19 -1.03 -0.91
N VAL A 37 -25.05 -1.59 -0.52
CA VAL A 37 -24.33 -1.19 0.71
C VAL A 37 -23.91 0.28 0.65
N LEU A 38 -23.32 0.74 -0.45
CA LEU A 38 -22.92 2.15 -0.60
C LEU A 38 -24.14 3.08 -0.55
N GLU A 39 -25.24 2.70 -1.21
CA GLU A 39 -26.47 3.50 -1.22
C GLU A 39 -27.17 3.55 0.14
N ALA A 40 -27.09 2.47 0.91
CA ALA A 40 -27.68 2.41 2.24
C ALA A 40 -26.89 3.21 3.30
N ASN A 41 -25.59 3.46 3.08
CA ASN A 41 -24.71 4.06 4.09
C ASN A 41 -24.26 5.49 3.76
N PHE A 42 -24.40 5.96 2.52
CA PHE A 42 -23.91 7.27 2.12
C PHE A 42 -24.97 8.10 1.40
N GLU A 43 -25.04 9.38 1.76
CA GLU A 43 -25.84 10.35 1.04
C GLU A 43 -25.18 10.75 -0.29
N LYS A 44 -25.99 11.05 -1.30
CA LYS A 44 -25.51 11.37 -2.67
C LYS A 44 -24.56 12.56 -2.76
N HIS A 45 -24.69 13.52 -1.83
CA HIS A 45 -23.85 14.72 -1.79
C HIS A 45 -22.43 14.43 -1.28
N LYS A 46 -22.19 13.24 -0.69
CA LYS A 46 -20.88 12.82 -0.20
C LYS A 46 -19.96 12.45 -1.37
N LYS A 47 -18.71 12.92 -1.32
CA LYS A 47 -17.65 12.55 -2.26
C LYS A 47 -16.91 11.32 -1.75
N LEU A 48 -17.12 10.20 -2.40
CA LEU A 48 -16.54 8.91 -2.01
C LEU A 48 -15.35 8.56 -2.90
N ALA A 49 -14.21 8.23 -2.30
CA ALA A 49 -13.07 7.66 -3.01
C ALA A 49 -13.13 6.13 -2.98
N LEU A 50 -13.05 5.47 -4.13
CA LEU A 50 -13.00 4.01 -4.21
C LEU A 50 -11.58 3.54 -4.56
N VAL A 51 -11.05 2.62 -3.76
CA VAL A 51 -9.72 2.01 -3.93
C VAL A 51 -9.77 0.50 -3.72
N SER A 52 -8.81 -0.23 -4.28
CA SER A 52 -8.75 -1.69 -4.27
C SER A 52 -7.34 -2.19 -4.61
N THR A 53 -7.10 -3.49 -4.47
CA THR A 53 -6.01 -4.17 -5.19
C THR A 53 -6.39 -4.43 -6.65
N ILE A 54 -5.38 -4.76 -7.47
CA ILE A 54 -5.54 -4.95 -8.93
C ILE A 54 -6.67 -5.89 -9.31
N GLN A 55 -6.92 -6.94 -8.52
CA GLN A 55 -7.89 -7.99 -8.85
C GLN A 55 -9.35 -7.50 -8.89
N PHE A 56 -9.69 -6.39 -8.22
CA PHE A 56 -11.04 -5.81 -8.26
C PHE A 56 -11.10 -4.41 -8.88
N VAL A 57 -10.03 -3.90 -9.47
CA VAL A 57 -10.04 -2.60 -10.17
C VAL A 57 -11.15 -2.51 -11.25
N PRO A 58 -11.39 -3.54 -12.08
CA PRO A 58 -12.50 -3.50 -13.04
C PRO A 58 -13.87 -3.30 -12.36
N CYS A 59 -14.06 -3.91 -11.18
CA CYS A 59 -15.29 -3.78 -10.40
C CYS A 59 -15.52 -2.34 -9.95
N LEU A 60 -14.47 -1.63 -9.54
CA LEU A 60 -14.57 -0.21 -9.16
C LEU A 60 -15.07 0.66 -10.31
N GLN A 61 -14.60 0.41 -11.53
CA GLN A 61 -15.02 1.17 -12.71
C GLN A 61 -16.51 0.97 -13.01
N SER A 62 -16.99 -0.28 -12.90
CA SER A 62 -18.42 -0.61 -13.06
C SER A 62 -19.28 0.07 -11.99
N VAL A 63 -18.87 -0.02 -10.71
CA VAL A 63 -19.58 0.60 -9.58
C VAL A 63 -19.63 2.12 -9.72
N LYS A 64 -18.51 2.75 -10.09
CA LYS A 64 -18.46 4.20 -10.36
C LYS A 64 -19.45 4.61 -11.44
N LYS A 65 -19.49 3.89 -12.56
CA LYS A 65 -20.40 4.20 -13.68
C LYS A 65 -21.86 4.16 -13.22
N GLU A 66 -22.24 3.15 -12.45
CA GLU A 66 -23.61 3.01 -11.97
C GLU A 66 -23.99 4.09 -10.94
N LEU A 67 -23.14 4.30 -9.94
CA LEU A 67 -23.40 5.28 -8.87
C LEU A 67 -23.43 6.72 -9.38
N ILE A 68 -22.57 7.08 -10.34
CA ILE A 68 -22.66 8.40 -11.00
C ILE A 68 -24.00 8.57 -11.71
N GLY A 69 -24.50 7.52 -12.38
CA GLY A 69 -25.83 7.54 -13.00
C GLY A 69 -26.98 7.76 -12.01
N LYS A 70 -26.77 7.38 -10.74
CA LYS A 70 -27.71 7.58 -9.62
C LYS A 70 -27.50 8.91 -8.86
N GLY A 71 -26.51 9.72 -9.26
CA GLY A 71 -26.24 11.05 -8.72
C GLY A 71 -25.20 11.10 -7.58
N TYR A 72 -24.41 10.05 -7.38
CA TYR A 72 -23.31 10.05 -6.40
C TYR A 72 -22.04 10.70 -6.96
N SER A 73 -21.26 11.30 -6.07
CA SER A 73 -19.92 11.82 -6.39
C SER A 73 -18.85 10.77 -6.09
N ILE A 74 -18.36 10.08 -7.13
CA ILE A 74 -17.38 8.99 -7.01
C ILE A 74 -16.02 9.35 -7.62
N LEU A 75 -15.00 9.38 -6.77
CA LEU A 75 -13.59 9.51 -7.14
C LEU A 75 -12.94 8.13 -7.21
N ILE A 76 -12.17 7.88 -8.27
CA ILE A 76 -11.23 6.74 -8.33
C ILE A 76 -9.84 7.36 -8.52
N PRO A 77 -9.02 7.47 -7.46
CA PRO A 77 -7.71 8.11 -7.54
C PRO A 77 -6.70 7.22 -8.28
N GLN A 78 -5.58 7.80 -8.72
CA GLN A 78 -4.52 7.04 -9.38
C GLN A 78 -3.14 7.52 -8.92
N VAL A 79 -2.25 6.58 -8.59
CA VAL A 79 -0.81 6.83 -8.41
C VAL A 79 -0.06 6.07 -9.49
N LYS A 80 0.54 6.77 -10.45
CA LYS A 80 1.30 6.10 -11.51
C LYS A 80 2.52 5.37 -10.92
N PRO A 81 2.85 4.16 -11.41
CA PRO A 81 2.33 3.50 -12.62
C PRO A 81 1.06 2.65 -12.41
N LEU A 82 0.46 2.65 -11.21
CA LEU A 82 -0.70 1.81 -10.90
C LEU A 82 -1.95 2.20 -11.69
N SER A 83 -2.86 1.25 -11.84
CA SER A 83 -4.16 1.47 -12.48
C SER A 83 -5.03 2.42 -11.64
N PRO A 84 -5.99 3.14 -12.23
CA PRO A 84 -6.93 3.96 -11.45
C PRO A 84 -7.71 3.11 -10.43
N GLY A 85 -7.61 3.49 -9.16
CA GLY A 85 -8.22 2.79 -8.02
C GLY A 85 -7.32 1.74 -7.40
N GLU A 86 -6.20 1.41 -8.01
CA GLU A 86 -5.25 0.43 -7.47
C GLU A 86 -4.36 1.06 -6.38
N ILE A 87 -4.23 0.35 -5.27
CA ILE A 87 -3.32 0.66 -4.16
C ILE A 87 -2.43 -0.53 -3.84
N LEU A 88 -1.24 -0.24 -3.32
CA LEU A 88 -0.29 -1.22 -2.79
C LEU A 88 0.05 -0.86 -1.34
N GLY A 89 0.53 -1.81 -0.54
CA GLY A 89 0.96 -1.51 0.83
C GLY A 89 2.05 -0.42 0.88
N CYS A 90 2.89 -0.34 -0.15
CA CYS A 90 3.94 0.66 -0.29
C CYS A 90 3.53 1.92 -1.08
N THR A 91 2.32 1.99 -1.64
CA THR A 91 1.92 3.09 -2.53
C THR A 91 0.42 3.34 -2.45
N SER A 92 0.07 4.48 -1.89
CA SER A 92 -1.32 4.94 -1.71
C SER A 92 -1.51 6.38 -2.20
N PRO A 93 -2.68 6.74 -2.73
CA PRO A 93 -2.97 8.10 -3.19
C PRO A 93 -3.07 9.07 -2.01
N LYS A 94 -2.71 10.32 -2.26
CA LYS A 94 -3.11 11.45 -1.41
C LYS A 94 -4.45 11.96 -1.91
N LEU A 95 -5.46 11.90 -1.05
CA LEU A 95 -6.82 12.31 -1.33
C LEU A 95 -6.98 13.82 -1.13
N GLU A 96 -7.92 14.40 -1.87
CA GLU A 96 -8.30 15.80 -1.75
C GLU A 96 -9.07 16.02 -0.44
N LYS A 97 -9.02 17.26 0.10
CA LYS A 97 -9.66 17.59 1.39
C LYS A 97 -11.18 17.51 1.37
N ASP A 98 -11.79 17.52 0.18
CA ASP A 98 -13.23 17.46 -0.02
C ASP A 98 -13.74 16.01 -0.17
N VAL A 99 -12.87 15.00 -0.05
CA VAL A 99 -13.27 13.59 0.01
C VAL A 99 -13.81 13.29 1.41
N ASP A 100 -15.09 12.92 1.51
CA ASP A 100 -15.76 12.61 2.77
C ASP A 100 -15.35 11.24 3.33
N ALA A 101 -15.20 10.24 2.44
CA ALA A 101 -14.84 8.89 2.84
C ALA A 101 -14.07 8.16 1.74
N VAL A 102 -13.20 7.25 2.16
CA VAL A 102 -12.55 6.27 1.28
C VAL A 102 -13.09 4.88 1.58
N ILE A 103 -13.46 4.16 0.52
CA ILE A 103 -13.95 2.78 0.60
C ILE A 103 -12.94 1.89 -0.11
N TYR A 104 -12.35 0.99 0.66
CA TYR A 104 -11.51 -0.08 0.15
C TYR A 104 -12.35 -1.32 -0.16
N LEU A 105 -12.26 -1.77 -1.40
CA LEU A 105 -12.80 -3.06 -1.84
C LEU A 105 -11.70 -4.12 -1.77
N GLY A 106 -11.89 -5.11 -0.91
CA GLY A 106 -10.94 -6.20 -0.75
C GLY A 106 -10.93 -6.75 0.68
N ASP A 107 -10.23 -7.85 0.88
CA ASP A 107 -9.98 -8.44 2.19
C ASP A 107 -8.65 -7.96 2.78
N GLY A 108 -8.47 -8.20 4.09
CA GLY A 108 -7.29 -7.79 4.83
C GLY A 108 -7.16 -6.27 4.98
N ARG A 109 -6.38 -5.82 5.96
CA ARG A 109 -6.30 -4.39 6.29
C ARG A 109 -5.06 -3.70 5.76
N PHE A 110 -4.02 -4.45 5.39
CA PHE A 110 -2.69 -3.91 5.09
C PHE A 110 -2.68 -2.82 4.00
N HIS A 111 -3.42 -3.02 2.90
CA HIS A 111 -3.53 -2.02 1.83
C HIS A 111 -4.31 -0.77 2.29
N LEU A 112 -5.43 -0.97 2.98
CA LEU A 112 -6.23 0.11 3.54
C LEU A 112 -5.45 0.93 4.58
N GLU A 113 -4.67 0.28 5.44
CA GLU A 113 -3.81 0.94 6.42
C GLU A 113 -2.82 1.90 5.74
N SER A 114 -2.26 1.53 4.59
CA SER A 114 -1.42 2.44 3.79
C SER A 114 -2.17 3.71 3.37
N VAL A 115 -3.44 3.58 2.96
CA VAL A 115 -4.29 4.71 2.59
C VAL A 115 -4.66 5.56 3.81
N MET A 116 -4.99 4.93 4.95
CA MET A 116 -5.30 5.62 6.20
C MET A 116 -4.09 6.41 6.70
N ILE A 117 -2.89 5.81 6.71
CA ILE A 117 -1.64 6.48 7.08
C ILE A 117 -1.38 7.71 6.20
N GLN A 118 -1.62 7.58 4.89
CA GLN A 118 -1.41 8.67 3.93
C GLN A 118 -2.47 9.79 4.03
N ASN A 119 -3.66 9.48 4.57
CA ASN A 119 -4.84 10.35 4.62
C ASN A 119 -5.54 10.30 6.00
N PRO A 120 -4.86 10.71 7.09
CA PRO A 120 -5.32 10.48 8.46
C PRO A 120 -6.64 11.17 8.83
N SER A 121 -7.09 12.15 8.04
CA SER A 121 -8.34 12.90 8.27
C SER A 121 -9.53 12.38 7.47
N VAL A 122 -9.35 11.38 6.60
CA VAL A 122 -10.41 10.84 5.75
C VAL A 122 -11.01 9.61 6.42
N VAL A 123 -12.34 9.56 6.53
CA VAL A 123 -13.05 8.40 7.10
C VAL A 123 -12.84 7.19 6.19
N ALA A 124 -12.46 6.05 6.76
CA ALA A 124 -12.14 4.85 6.01
C ALA A 124 -13.15 3.73 6.25
N TYR A 125 -13.54 3.04 5.18
CA TYR A 125 -14.37 1.85 5.24
C TYR A 125 -13.75 0.72 4.43
N GLN A 126 -14.02 -0.51 4.85
CA GLN A 126 -13.70 -1.71 4.10
C GLN A 126 -14.99 -2.42 3.69
N TYR A 127 -15.06 -2.82 2.42
CA TYR A 127 -16.00 -3.83 1.95
C TYR A 127 -15.23 -5.10 1.58
N ASP A 128 -15.46 -6.17 2.32
CA ASP A 128 -14.93 -7.50 2.04
C ASP A 128 -15.91 -8.26 1.13
N PRO A 129 -15.55 -8.53 -0.15
CA PRO A 129 -16.45 -9.17 -1.11
C PRO A 129 -16.73 -10.65 -0.81
N TYR A 130 -15.90 -11.30 0.01
CA TYR A 130 -16.06 -12.71 0.37
C TYR A 130 -17.03 -12.86 1.54
N SER A 131 -16.81 -12.09 2.62
CA SER A 131 -17.69 -12.11 3.79
C SER A 131 -18.92 -11.22 3.65
N LYS A 132 -18.96 -10.36 2.61
CA LYS A 132 -20.00 -9.35 2.37
C LYS A 132 -20.19 -8.38 3.53
N ARG A 133 -19.12 -8.14 4.30
CA ARG A 133 -19.14 -7.21 5.42
C ARG A 133 -18.67 -5.84 4.99
N PHE A 134 -19.35 -4.83 5.50
CA PHE A 134 -18.97 -3.42 5.38
C PHE A 134 -18.63 -2.90 6.77
N THR A 135 -17.39 -2.47 6.97
CA THR A 135 -16.88 -2.06 8.27
C THR A 135 -16.29 -0.66 8.20
N HIS A 136 -16.51 0.12 9.26
CA HIS A 136 -15.76 1.35 9.50
C HIS A 136 -14.39 0.98 10.07
N GLU A 137 -13.34 1.52 9.49
CA GLU A 137 -11.96 1.13 9.78
C GLU A 137 -11.20 2.30 10.40
N GLU A 138 -10.53 2.02 11.52
CA GLU A 138 -9.71 2.98 12.24
C GLU A 138 -8.26 2.51 12.29
N TYR A 139 -7.35 3.49 12.34
CA TYR A 139 -5.92 3.24 12.51
C TYR A 139 -5.43 3.93 13.79
N ASP A 140 -4.72 3.18 14.63
CA ASP A 140 -4.17 3.71 15.88
C ASP A 140 -2.90 4.53 15.58
N PHE A 141 -3.13 5.79 15.18
CA PHE A 141 -2.06 6.74 14.88
C PHE A 141 -1.19 7.05 16.09
N ASP A 142 -1.75 7.04 17.30
CA ASP A 142 -1.03 7.32 18.53
C ASP A 142 -0.07 6.18 18.88
N LEU A 143 -0.53 4.94 18.75
CA LEU A 143 0.32 3.75 18.89
C LEU A 143 1.42 3.72 17.83
N MET A 144 1.06 3.94 16.56
CA MET A 144 2.03 3.97 15.47
C MET A 144 3.11 5.03 15.71
N THR A 145 2.71 6.25 16.11
CA THR A 145 3.63 7.35 16.42
C THR A 145 4.50 7.04 17.63
N ARG A 146 3.93 6.52 18.72
CA ARG A 146 4.71 6.09 19.90
C ARG A 146 5.75 5.04 19.53
N LYS A 147 5.34 3.98 18.83
CA LYS A 147 6.24 2.88 18.45
C LYS A 147 7.39 3.35 17.58
N ARG A 148 7.12 4.26 16.62
CA ARG A 148 8.17 4.88 15.80
C ARG A 148 9.09 5.77 16.63
N LYS A 149 8.57 6.53 17.59
CA LYS A 149 9.38 7.35 18.49
C LYS A 149 10.28 6.50 19.37
N GLU A 150 9.74 5.44 19.98
CA GLU A 150 10.49 4.45 20.77
C GLU A 150 11.64 3.85 19.94
N ALA A 151 11.36 3.43 18.71
CA ALA A 151 12.38 2.91 17.79
C ALA A 151 13.49 3.93 17.50
N VAL A 152 13.15 5.19 17.25
CA VAL A 152 14.13 6.26 17.00
C VAL A 152 14.97 6.55 18.26
N GLU A 153 14.37 6.58 19.45
CA GLU A 153 15.05 6.81 20.73
C GLU A 153 16.03 5.68 21.08
N ILE A 154 15.70 4.44 20.73
CA ILE A 154 16.61 3.30 20.83
C ILE A 154 17.76 3.48 19.83
N ALA A 155 17.44 3.70 18.55
CA ALA A 155 18.42 3.84 17.48
C ALA A 155 19.44 4.96 17.73
N GLN A 156 19.04 6.08 18.35
CA GLN A 156 19.96 7.17 18.69
C GLN A 156 21.16 6.73 19.57
N LYS A 157 20.94 5.73 20.43
CA LYS A 157 21.94 5.18 21.37
C LYS A 157 22.82 4.12 20.73
N CYS A 158 22.43 3.57 19.59
CA CYS A 158 23.14 2.51 18.87
C CYS A 158 24.42 3.02 18.19
N HIS A 159 25.40 2.14 18.00
CA HIS A 159 26.70 2.47 17.40
C HIS A 159 26.92 1.78 16.05
N MET A 160 26.45 0.54 15.90
CA MET A 160 26.50 -0.26 14.67
C MET A 160 25.10 -0.38 14.04
N PHE A 161 24.96 0.07 12.79
CA PHE A 161 23.71 -0.01 12.04
C PHE A 161 23.76 -1.05 10.91
N GLY A 162 22.70 -1.83 10.74
CA GLY A 162 22.47 -2.71 9.60
C GLY A 162 21.60 -2.05 8.55
N LEU A 163 22.18 -1.66 7.41
CA LEU A 163 21.42 -1.13 6.28
C LEU A 163 20.92 -2.27 5.39
N ILE A 164 19.67 -2.69 5.61
CA ILE A 164 19.04 -3.75 4.82
C ILE A 164 18.67 -3.22 3.44
N GLN A 165 19.19 -3.85 2.39
CA GLN A 165 18.83 -3.59 1.01
C GLN A 165 18.23 -4.87 0.40
N GLY A 166 16.94 -4.79 0.04
CA GLY A 166 16.25 -5.86 -0.66
C GLY A 166 16.88 -6.14 -2.03
N SER A 167 17.22 -7.39 -2.31
CA SER A 167 17.77 -7.83 -3.60
C SER A 167 16.73 -8.41 -4.56
N LEU A 168 15.47 -8.56 -4.11
CA LEU A 168 14.38 -9.08 -4.92
C LEU A 168 13.73 -7.97 -5.77
N GLY A 169 13.76 -8.14 -7.09
CA GLY A 169 13.09 -7.24 -8.04
C GLY A 169 13.52 -5.78 -7.86
N ARG A 170 12.54 -4.88 -7.65
CA ARG A 170 12.74 -3.43 -7.47
C ARG A 170 12.55 -2.95 -6.03
N GLN A 171 12.66 -3.83 -5.04
CA GLN A 171 12.46 -3.46 -3.63
C GLN A 171 13.59 -2.56 -3.09
N GLY A 172 14.81 -2.71 -3.60
CA GLY A 172 15.97 -1.90 -3.22
C GLY A 172 16.15 -0.66 -4.09
N ASN A 173 16.52 0.46 -3.48
CA ASN A 173 16.98 1.65 -4.19
C ASN A 173 18.42 1.99 -3.75
N PRO A 174 19.45 1.67 -4.58
CA PRO A 174 20.85 1.89 -4.21
C PRO A 174 21.16 3.33 -3.83
N ARG A 175 20.53 4.31 -4.49
CA ARG A 175 20.74 5.74 -4.19
C ARG A 175 20.27 6.12 -2.80
N ILE A 176 19.14 5.55 -2.36
CA ILE A 176 18.62 5.79 -0.99
C ILE A 176 19.57 5.16 0.02
N VAL A 177 20.06 3.95 -0.23
CA VAL A 177 21.01 3.29 0.68
C VAL A 177 22.30 4.09 0.76
N GLU A 178 22.88 4.53 -0.36
CA GLU A 178 24.07 5.37 -0.40
C GLU A 178 23.89 6.71 0.34
N ASP A 179 22.69 7.32 0.28
CA ASP A 179 22.37 8.53 1.03
C ASP A 179 22.32 8.25 2.55
N LEU A 180 21.73 7.12 2.96
CA LEU A 180 21.72 6.70 4.36
C LEU A 180 23.13 6.41 4.88
N GLU A 181 23.98 5.76 4.08
CA GLU A 181 25.39 5.53 4.41
C GLU A 181 26.12 6.85 4.67
N LYS A 182 25.99 7.83 3.77
CA LYS A 182 26.58 9.17 3.95
C LYS A 182 26.10 9.84 5.24
N LYS A 183 24.81 9.76 5.55
CA LYS A 183 24.24 10.33 6.79
C LYS A 183 24.81 9.67 8.03
N LEU A 184 24.97 8.34 8.04
CA LEU A 184 25.57 7.62 9.16
C LEU A 184 27.07 7.95 9.31
N GLN A 185 27.80 8.08 8.20
CA GLN A 185 29.21 8.53 8.21
C GLN A 185 29.36 9.91 8.84
N VAL A 186 28.55 10.89 8.40
CA VAL A 186 28.56 12.26 8.95
C VAL A 186 28.20 12.27 10.44
N ALA A 187 27.30 11.39 10.87
CA ALA A 187 26.93 11.21 12.27
C ALA A 187 27.97 10.41 13.10
N GLY A 188 29.08 9.97 12.50
CA GLY A 188 30.11 9.17 13.18
C GLY A 188 29.63 7.77 13.61
N LYS A 189 28.54 7.27 13.00
CA LYS A 189 27.99 5.94 13.27
C LYS A 189 28.62 4.93 12.32
N LYS A 190 28.92 3.73 12.83
CA LYS A 190 29.41 2.63 12.01
C LYS A 190 28.20 1.89 11.42
N PHE A 191 28.37 1.29 10.24
CA PHE A 191 27.30 0.54 9.60
C PHE A 191 27.83 -0.56 8.69
N VAL A 192 26.96 -1.51 8.38
CA VAL A 192 27.17 -2.56 7.39
C VAL A 192 25.96 -2.65 6.47
N ARG A 193 26.19 -2.81 5.17
CA ARG A 193 25.13 -3.05 4.20
C ARG A 193 24.81 -4.54 4.16
N VAL A 194 23.54 -4.88 4.34
CA VAL A 194 23.06 -6.27 4.38
C VAL A 194 22.13 -6.51 3.19
N LEU A 195 22.56 -7.34 2.25
CA LEU A 195 21.76 -7.69 1.07
C LEU A 195 20.91 -8.93 1.37
N LEU A 196 19.58 -8.80 1.31
CA LEU A 196 18.65 -9.91 1.56
C LEU A 196 17.60 -9.99 0.45
N SER A 197 17.34 -11.20 -0.05
CA SER A 197 16.21 -11.44 -0.96
C SER A 197 14.88 -11.41 -0.22
N GLU A 198 14.87 -11.92 1.02
CA GLU A 198 13.71 -11.95 1.90
C GLU A 198 14.15 -11.62 3.33
N ILE A 199 13.44 -10.69 3.95
CA ILE A 199 13.71 -10.20 5.31
C ILE A 199 12.88 -11.04 6.28
N THR A 200 13.55 -11.74 7.20
CA THR A 200 12.90 -12.56 8.22
C THR A 200 13.57 -12.33 9.57
N PRO A 201 12.83 -12.38 10.71
CA PRO A 201 13.43 -12.21 12.03
C PRO A 201 14.59 -13.18 12.30
N GLN A 202 14.51 -14.42 11.80
CA GLN A 202 15.55 -15.43 11.97
C GLN A 202 16.87 -15.02 11.30
N LYS A 203 16.82 -14.55 10.04
CA LYS A 203 18.02 -14.03 9.36
C LYS A 203 18.57 -12.78 10.02
N LEU A 204 17.72 -11.91 10.56
CA LEU A 204 18.19 -10.71 11.26
C LEU A 204 18.84 -11.06 12.60
N SER A 205 18.33 -12.08 13.31
CA SER A 205 18.87 -12.52 14.60
C SER A 205 20.30 -13.08 14.53
N SER A 206 20.80 -13.46 13.36
CA SER A 206 22.19 -13.92 13.20
C SER A 206 23.22 -12.79 13.20
N PHE A 207 22.80 -11.53 13.06
CA PHE A 207 23.71 -10.38 13.10
C PHE A 207 23.88 -9.87 14.53
N THR A 208 24.65 -10.60 15.34
CA THR A 208 24.84 -10.30 16.78
C THR A 208 25.61 -9.01 17.06
N ASP A 209 26.39 -8.54 16.09
CA ASP A 209 27.22 -7.34 16.21
C ASP A 209 26.53 -6.06 15.71
N ILE A 210 25.25 -6.15 15.29
CA ILE A 210 24.44 -5.02 14.83
C ILE A 210 23.47 -4.59 15.94
N ASP A 211 23.50 -3.31 16.27
CA ASP A 211 22.66 -2.74 17.32
C ASP A 211 21.25 -2.34 16.80
N TRP A 212 21.16 -1.93 15.53
CA TRP A 212 19.92 -1.43 14.90
C TRP A 212 19.84 -1.70 13.39
#